data_AF-A0A7V8NL80-F1
#
_entry.id   AF-A0A7V8NL80-F1
#
_cell.length_a   1.000
_cell.length_b   1.000
_cell.length_c   1.000
_cell.angle_alpha   90.00
_cell.angle_beta   90.00
_cell.angle_gamma   90.00
#
_symmetry.space_group_name_H-M   'P 1'
#
loop_
_entity.id
_entity.type
_entity.pdbx_description
1 polymer ?
#
loop_
_entity_poly.entity_id
_entity_poly.type
_entity_poly.pdbx_seq_one_letter_code
_entity_poly.pdbx_strand_id
1 'polypeptide(L)'
;MLSREENELLIRTALGTPAGDYFRRYWLPALLASEVPSADCPPVRLRILGEDLVAFRDTEGRVGLVDEFCPHRRASLFWGRNEECGLRCVYHGW
;
A
#
# COMPACT_ATOMS: atom_id res chain seq x y z
N MET A 1 13.97 -17.17 27.45
CA MET A 1 13.68 -15.89 26.77
C MET A 1 14.62 -15.78 25.59
N LEU A 2 14.18 -15.16 24.47
CA LEU A 2 15.05 -14.89 23.33
C LEU A 2 16.17 -13.91 23.71
N SER A 3 17.34 -14.07 23.10
CA SER A 3 18.40 -13.05 23.12
C SER A 3 17.94 -11.78 22.42
N ARG A 4 18.68 -10.69 22.63
CA ARG A 4 18.40 -9.42 21.95
C ARG A 4 18.54 -9.58 20.43
N GLU A 5 19.57 -10.29 20.00
CA GLU A 5 19.89 -10.54 18.60
C GLU A 5 18.78 -11.37 17.92
N GLU A 6 18.31 -12.44 18.55
CA GLU A 6 17.19 -13.25 18.04
C GLU A 6 15.90 -12.43 17.96
N ASN A 7 15.66 -11.56 18.95
CA ASN A 7 14.49 -10.69 18.92
C ASN A 7 14.57 -9.68 17.77
N GLU A 8 15.72 -9.01 17.57
CA GLU A 8 15.92 -8.07 16.47
C GLU A 8 15.78 -8.75 15.09
N LEU A 9 16.23 -10.00 14.95
CA LEU A 9 16.06 -10.81 13.74
C LEU A 9 14.58 -11.04 13.38
N LEU A 10 13.72 -11.26 14.38
CA LEU A 10 12.33 -11.68 14.18
C LEU A 10 11.33 -10.52 14.11
N ILE A 11 11.54 -9.42 14.85
CA ILE A 11 10.51 -8.37 15.00
C ILE A 11 10.66 -7.20 14.02
N ARG A 12 11.81 -7.07 13.36
CA ARG A 12 12.03 -5.99 12.40
C ARG A 12 11.52 -6.45 11.04
N THR A 13 10.51 -5.77 10.51
CA THR A 13 9.79 -6.17 9.29
C THR A 13 9.86 -5.16 8.15
N ALA A 14 10.62 -4.07 8.33
CA ALA A 14 10.84 -3.08 7.29
C ALA A 14 11.69 -3.65 6.14
N LEU A 15 11.74 -2.94 5.01
CA LEU A 15 12.60 -3.29 3.88
C LEU A 15 14.08 -3.49 4.32
N GLY A 16 14.73 -4.54 3.84
CA GLY A 16 16.14 -4.83 4.13
C GLY A 16 16.39 -5.50 5.48
N THR A 17 15.34 -5.93 6.19
CA THR A 17 15.44 -6.70 7.42
C THR A 17 15.14 -8.18 7.14
N PRO A 18 15.78 -9.15 7.82
CA PRO A 18 15.57 -10.57 7.52
C PRO A 18 14.10 -11.02 7.61
N ALA A 19 13.37 -10.61 8.66
CA ALA A 19 11.94 -10.94 8.74
C ALA A 19 11.11 -10.14 7.72
N GLY A 20 11.45 -8.89 7.41
CA GLY A 20 10.81 -8.14 6.33
C GLY A 20 10.92 -8.84 4.98
N ASP A 21 12.14 -9.25 4.60
CA ASP A 21 12.41 -9.97 3.35
C ASP A 21 11.75 -11.35 3.30
N TYR A 22 11.58 -11.99 4.46
CA TYR A 22 10.82 -13.22 4.60
C TYR A 22 9.32 -12.99 4.35
N PHE A 23 8.71 -12.02 5.03
CA PHE A 23 7.28 -11.73 4.91
C PHE A 23 6.85 -11.32 3.49
N ARG A 24 7.73 -10.64 2.73
CA ARG A 24 7.50 -10.25 1.33
C ARG A 24 7.32 -11.42 0.35
N ARG A 25 7.65 -12.64 0.78
CA ARG A 25 7.48 -13.86 -0.02
C ARG A 25 6.08 -14.48 0.15
N TYR A 26 5.22 -13.86 0.96
CA TYR A 26 3.89 -14.37 1.29
C TYR A 26 2.81 -13.33 1.04
N TRP A 27 1.58 -13.82 0.82
CA TRP A 27 0.39 -12.99 0.79
C TRP A 27 0.01 -12.58 2.21
N LEU A 28 -0.08 -11.28 2.45
CA LEU A 28 -0.51 -10.71 3.72
C LEU A 28 -1.83 -9.96 3.54
N PRO A 29 -2.81 -10.18 4.43
CA PRO A 29 -3.99 -9.31 4.46
C PRO A 29 -3.57 -7.90 4.88
N ALA A 30 -3.94 -6.89 4.09
CA ALA A 30 -3.54 -5.50 4.31
C ALA A 30 -4.71 -4.55 4.62
N LEU A 31 -5.92 -4.88 4.13
CA LEU A 31 -7.12 -4.05 4.23
C LEU A 31 -8.37 -4.92 4.00
N LEU A 32 -9.51 -4.55 4.61
CA LEU A 32 -10.81 -5.15 4.35
C LEU A 32 -11.43 -4.62 3.05
N ALA A 33 -12.05 -5.49 2.26
CA ALA A 33 -12.72 -5.09 1.02
C ALA A 33 -13.82 -4.02 1.22
N SER A 34 -14.41 -3.95 2.42
CA SER A 34 -15.42 -2.94 2.80
C SER A 34 -14.85 -1.54 3.01
N GLU A 35 -13.54 -1.40 3.19
CA GLU A 35 -12.88 -0.08 3.30
C GLU A 35 -12.76 0.61 1.94
N VAL A 36 -12.85 -0.15 0.84
CA VAL A 36 -13.00 0.35 -0.54
C VAL A 36 -14.32 -0.21 -1.12
N PRO A 37 -15.47 0.29 -0.67
CA PRO A 37 -16.75 -0.43 -0.77
C PRO A 37 -17.35 -0.44 -2.18
N SER A 38 -17.01 0.51 -3.05
CA SER A 38 -17.63 0.67 -4.37
C SER A 38 -16.62 1.14 -5.41
N ALA A 39 -16.91 0.93 -6.69
CA ALA A 39 -16.11 1.47 -7.78
C ALA A 39 -15.97 3.00 -7.62
N ASP A 40 -14.79 3.51 -7.97
CA ASP A 40 -14.43 4.94 -7.93
C ASP A 40 -14.60 5.61 -6.54
N CYS A 41 -14.70 4.83 -5.46
CA CYS A 41 -14.75 5.38 -4.11
C CYS A 41 -13.43 6.09 -3.75
N PRO A 42 -13.43 6.97 -2.73
CA PRO A 42 -12.20 7.53 -2.21
C PRO A 42 -11.18 6.44 -1.87
N PRO A 43 -9.90 6.63 -2.21
CA PRO A 43 -8.85 5.67 -1.90
C PRO A 43 -8.53 5.67 -0.40
N VAL A 44 -7.90 4.59 0.07
CA VAL A 44 -7.51 4.40 1.47
C VAL A 44 -5.99 4.26 1.57
N ARG A 45 -5.38 4.98 2.52
CA ARG A 45 -3.96 4.79 2.86
C ARG A 45 -3.79 3.57 3.76
N LEU A 46 -2.72 2.81 3.52
CA LEU A 46 -2.29 1.78 4.45
C LEU A 46 -0.75 1.71 4.49
N ARG A 47 -0.23 1.24 5.63
CA ARG A 47 1.19 0.95 5.79
C ARG A 47 1.40 -0.49 6.22
N ILE A 48 2.19 -1.22 5.44
CA ILE A 48 2.54 -2.62 5.73
C ILE A 48 4.01 -2.86 5.37
N LEU A 49 4.74 -3.63 6.19
CA LEU A 49 6.18 -3.90 6.00
C LEU A 49 7.06 -2.65 5.76
N GLY A 50 6.66 -1.51 6.34
CA GLY A 50 7.36 -0.23 6.21
C GLY A 50 7.10 0.55 4.92
N GLU A 51 6.18 0.10 4.06
CA GLU A 51 5.80 0.80 2.82
C GLU A 51 4.48 1.54 2.96
N ASP A 52 4.44 2.75 2.39
CA ASP A 52 3.24 3.56 2.26
C ASP A 52 2.53 3.26 0.95
N LEU A 53 1.30 2.76 1.04
CA LEU A 53 0.51 2.30 -0.08
C LEU A 53 -0.86 2.97 -0.10
N VAL A 54 -1.47 2.98 -1.28
CA VAL A 54 -2.84 3.45 -1.50
C VAL A 54 -3.65 2.33 -2.13
N ALA A 55 -4.69 1.91 -1.42
CA ALA A 55 -5.70 0.97 -1.90
C ALA A 55 -6.86 1.72 -2.54
N PHE A 56 -7.41 1.18 -3.62
CA PHE A 56 -8.56 1.74 -4.31
C PHE A 56 -9.40 0.63 -4.95
N ARG A 57 -10.63 0.95 -5.35
CA ARG A 57 -11.44 0.09 -6.20
C ARG A 57 -11.71 0.82 -7.51
N ASP A 58 -11.20 0.28 -8.59
CA ASP A 58 -11.26 0.91 -9.90
C ASP A 58 -12.69 0.95 -10.46
N THR A 59 -12.86 1.64 -11.59
CA THR A 59 -14.15 1.80 -12.30
C THR A 59 -14.79 0.46 -12.69
N GLU A 60 -14.00 -0.60 -12.89
CA GLU A 60 -14.47 -1.96 -13.18
C GLU A 60 -14.78 -2.78 -11.92
N GLY A 61 -14.62 -2.20 -10.73
CA GLY A 61 -14.86 -2.84 -9.45
C GLY A 61 -13.70 -3.69 -8.92
N ARG A 62 -12.52 -3.66 -9.57
CA ARG A 62 -11.33 -4.41 -9.15
C ARG A 62 -10.58 -3.66 -8.05
N VAL A 63 -10.03 -4.39 -7.08
CA VAL A 63 -9.19 -3.80 -6.04
C VAL A 63 -7.78 -3.60 -6.58
N GLY A 64 -7.27 -2.38 -6.46
CA GLY A 64 -5.89 -2.02 -6.77
C GLY A 64 -5.12 -1.60 -5.51
N LEU A 65 -3.81 -1.79 -5.55
CA LEU A 65 -2.88 -1.34 -4.53
C LEU A 65 -1.62 -0.81 -5.22
N VAL A 66 -1.23 0.43 -4.92
CA VAL A 66 -0.07 1.10 -5.51
C VAL A 66 0.74 1.82 -4.44
N ASP A 67 1.99 2.18 -4.75
CA ASP A 67 2.78 3.10 -3.92
C ASP A 67 2.01 4.40 -3.70
N GLU A 68 2.07 4.96 -2.49
CA GLU A 68 1.42 6.24 -2.21
C GLU A 68 1.98 7.38 -3.09
N PHE A 69 3.26 7.34 -3.44
CA PHE A 69 3.92 8.46 -4.08
C PHE A 69 3.95 8.31 -5.59
N CYS A 70 3.28 9.25 -6.28
CA CYS A 70 3.28 9.33 -7.74
C CYS A 70 4.72 9.28 -8.30
N PRO A 71 5.03 8.40 -9.26
CA PRO A 71 6.42 8.25 -9.72
C PRO A 71 6.94 9.48 -10.50
N HIS A 72 6.09 10.44 -10.86
CA HIS A 72 6.49 11.68 -11.53
C HIS A 72 7.21 12.63 -10.57
N ARG A 73 6.55 13.05 -9.48
CA ARG A 73 7.09 14.04 -8.52
C ARG A 73 6.70 13.77 -7.06
N ARG A 74 6.36 12.52 -6.75
CA ARG A 74 6.02 12.05 -5.39
C ARG A 74 4.86 12.81 -4.72
N ALA A 75 3.95 13.38 -5.50
CA ALA A 75 2.67 13.80 -4.94
C ALA A 75 1.93 12.56 -4.43
N SER A 76 1.29 12.67 -3.26
CA SER A 76 0.54 11.56 -2.69
C SER A 76 -0.70 11.27 -3.52
N LEU A 77 -0.81 10.03 -4.02
CA LEU A 77 -1.94 9.51 -4.79
C LEU A 77 -3.18 9.27 -3.92
N PHE A 78 -3.08 9.33 -2.59
CA PHE A 78 -4.26 9.36 -1.73
C PHE A 78 -5.18 10.53 -2.04
N TRP A 79 -4.61 11.66 -2.47
CA TRP A 79 -5.39 12.82 -2.90
C TRP A 79 -5.83 12.72 -4.37
N GLY A 80 -5.43 11.66 -5.08
CA GLY A 80 -5.78 11.42 -6.48
C GLY A 80 -7.29 11.20 -6.68
N ARG A 81 -7.74 11.37 -7.91
CA ARG A 81 -9.10 10.98 -8.31
C ARG A 81 -9.08 9.54 -8.78
N ASN A 82 -9.98 8.73 -8.25
CA ASN A 82 -10.20 7.37 -8.71
C ASN A 82 -11.17 7.41 -9.88
N GLU A 83 -10.66 7.28 -11.10
CA GLU A 83 -11.42 7.43 -12.35
C GLU A 83 -10.74 6.66 -13.49
N GLU A 84 -11.52 6.26 -14.49
CA GLU A 84 -11.00 5.64 -15.73
C GLU A 84 -10.06 4.45 -15.46
N CYS A 85 -10.46 3.56 -14.55
CA CYS A 85 -9.72 2.36 -14.16
C CYS A 85 -8.38 2.63 -13.43
N GLY A 86 -8.19 3.81 -12.84
CA GLY A 86 -6.96 4.12 -12.10
C GLY A 86 -7.03 5.34 -11.19
N LEU A 87 -5.89 5.70 -10.60
CA LEU A 87 -5.74 6.91 -9.79
C LEU A 87 -5.07 8.00 -10.62
N ARG A 88 -5.81 9.07 -10.93
CA ARG A 88 -5.27 10.27 -11.58
C ARG A 88 -4.65 11.19 -10.54
N CYS A 89 -3.34 11.44 -10.65
CA CYS A 89 -2.62 12.29 -9.72
C CYS A 89 -3.11 13.75 -9.77
N VAL A 90 -3.40 14.35 -8.61
CA VAL A 90 -3.84 15.76 -8.54
C VAL A 90 -2.79 16.79 -8.94
N TYR A 91 -1.52 16.40 -9.06
CA TYR A 91 -0.48 17.35 -9.41
C TYR A 91 -0.45 17.65 -10.92
N HIS A 92 -0.34 16.63 -11.76
CA HIS A 92 -0.20 16.78 -13.22
C HIS A 92 -1.11 15.86 -14.03
N GLY A 93 -2.03 15.15 -13.38
CA GLY A 93 -2.94 14.22 -14.05
C GLY A 93 -2.28 12.96 -14.61
N TRP A 94 -1.07 12.63 -14.13
CA TRP A 94 -0.40 11.38 -14.47
C TRP A 94 -1.15 10.17 -13.92
#